data_AF-A0A6C0I643-F1
#
_entry.id   AF-A0A6C0I643-F1
#
_cell.length_a   1.000
_cell.length_b   1.000
_cell.length_c   1.000
_cell.angle_alpha   90.00
_cell.angle_beta   90.00
_cell.angle_gamma   90.00
#
_symmetry.space_group_name_H-M   'P 1'
#
loop_
_entity.id
_entity.type
_entity.pdbx_description
1 polymer ?
#
loop_
_entity_poly.entity_id
_entity_poly.type
_entity_poly.pdbx_seq_one_letter_code
_entity_poly.pdbx_strand_id
1 'polypeptide(L)'
;MVYSIDNLIQQCGKQTAMDILPSLFIKINTSSAVEKMSMLDYEYDVFFNISSYMVTNELIKAYINKENSTEYVQELMSVISLFYNCRNSIDSADVDYIVISYLGDFQVRFKNKSATDKPYGKSLYLDMQSLRIALIDEYTIQIWRRNYMVFRNGVKMIGGYFALKYVLDYFGINYYNWSGLIGM
;
A
#
# COMPACT_ATOMS: atom_id res chain seq x y z
N MET A 1 -3.01 -13.72 -12.72
CA MET A 1 -2.16 -13.85 -11.53
C MET A 1 -2.72 -12.86 -10.51
N VAL A 2 -3.44 -13.33 -9.49
CA VAL A 2 -3.98 -12.45 -8.44
C VAL A 2 -2.86 -12.28 -7.42
N TYR A 3 -2.30 -11.08 -7.31
CA TYR A 3 -1.26 -10.83 -6.31
C TYR A 3 -1.93 -10.59 -4.96
N SER A 4 -1.59 -11.39 -3.96
CA SER A 4 -2.03 -11.15 -2.58
C SER A 4 -1.51 -9.79 -2.09
N ILE A 5 -2.28 -9.12 -1.23
CA ILE A 5 -1.90 -7.81 -0.68
C ILE A 5 -0.56 -7.91 0.06
N ASP A 6 -0.31 -9.01 0.76
CA ASP A 6 0.96 -9.22 1.48
C ASP A 6 2.17 -9.24 0.53
N ASN A 7 2.07 -9.98 -0.58
CA ASN A 7 3.12 -10.03 -1.59
C ASN A 7 3.36 -8.65 -2.22
N LEU A 8 2.29 -7.89 -2.47
CA LEU A 8 2.41 -6.53 -3.02
C LEU A 8 3.10 -5.58 -2.03
N ILE A 9 2.78 -5.66 -0.73
CA ILE A 9 3.45 -4.89 0.32
C ILE A 9 4.94 -5.24 0.36
N GLN A 10 5.29 -6.53 0.29
CA GLN A 10 6.68 -6.98 0.29
C GLN A 10 7.44 -6.47 -0.95
N GLN A 11 6.81 -6.47 -2.13
CA GLN A 11 7.42 -6.03 -3.38
C GLN A 11 7.60 -4.50 -3.45
N CYS A 12 6.62 -3.71 -2.99
CA CYS A 12 6.69 -2.25 -3.01
C CYS A 12 7.50 -1.67 -1.85
N GLY A 13 7.68 -2.45 -0.79
CA GLY A 13 8.23 -2.04 0.49
C GLY A 13 7.14 -1.61 1.48
N LYS A 14 7.27 -2.06 2.74
CA LYS A 14 6.31 -1.76 3.81
C LYS A 14 6.12 -0.26 4.04
N GLN A 15 7.20 0.53 3.96
CA GLN A 15 7.12 1.98 4.15
C GLN A 15 6.26 2.63 3.07
N THR A 16 6.48 2.29 1.80
CA THR A 16 5.69 2.79 0.67
C THR A 16 4.20 2.47 0.86
N ALA A 17 3.87 1.26 1.28
CA ALA A 17 2.49 0.88 1.57
C ALA A 17 1.87 1.70 2.72
N MET A 18 2.64 1.99 3.79
CA MET A 18 2.21 2.85 4.88
C MET A 18 2.04 4.32 4.46
N ASP A 19 2.82 4.79 3.49
CA ASP A 19 2.72 6.15 2.97
C ASP A 19 1.50 6.33 2.06
N ILE A 20 1.11 5.29 1.31
CA ILE A 20 -0.05 5.30 0.42
C ILE A 20 -1.35 5.15 1.21
N LEU A 21 -1.41 4.27 2.21
CA LEU A 21 -2.65 3.88 2.88
C LEU A 21 -3.52 5.05 3.36
N PRO A 22 -2.99 6.09 4.06
CA PRO A 22 -3.79 7.20 4.55
C PRO A 22 -4.57 7.92 3.45
N SER A 23 -3.98 8.03 2.24
CA SER A 23 -4.61 8.72 1.10
C SER A 23 -5.79 7.96 0.51
N LEU A 24 -5.92 6.66 0.80
CA LEU A 24 -6.99 5.80 0.28
C LEU A 24 -8.25 5.83 1.15
N PHE A 25 -8.19 6.43 2.33
CA PHE A 25 -9.36 6.59 3.18
C PHE A 25 -10.27 7.69 2.61
N ILE A 26 -11.53 7.34 2.42
CA ILE A 26 -12.57 8.25 1.95
C ILE A 26 -13.48 8.61 3.13
N LYS A 27 -13.79 9.91 3.28
CA LYS A 27 -14.79 10.36 4.25
C LYS A 27 -16.20 10.11 3.69
N ILE A 28 -16.96 9.24 4.34
CA ILE A 28 -18.37 8.93 4.02
C ILE A 28 -19.29 9.47 5.11
N ASN A 29 -20.58 9.63 4.80
CA ASN A 29 -21.57 9.97 5.82
C ASN A 29 -21.75 8.78 6.78
N THR A 30 -21.82 9.08 8.08
CA THR A 30 -22.01 8.09 9.14
C THR A 30 -23.28 7.26 8.94
N SER A 31 -24.36 7.84 8.40
CA SER A 31 -25.61 7.09 8.13
C SER A 31 -25.38 5.86 7.24
N SER A 32 -24.61 6.02 6.17
CA SER A 32 -24.24 4.95 5.25
C SER A 32 -23.40 3.86 5.91
N ALA A 33 -22.68 4.21 6.98
CA ALA A 33 -21.88 3.25 7.72
C ALA A 33 -22.71 2.45 8.73
N VAL A 34 -23.72 3.06 9.34
CA VAL A 34 -24.60 2.45 10.35
C VAL A 34 -25.59 1.46 9.71
N GLU A 35 -26.09 1.75 8.52
CA GLU A 35 -27.09 0.92 7.82
C GLU A 35 -26.55 -0.45 7.40
N LYS A 36 -25.23 -0.57 7.18
CA LYS A 36 -24.61 -1.85 6.81
C LYS A 36 -24.27 -2.66 8.06
N MET A 37 -24.46 -3.98 8.00
CA MET A 37 -24.00 -4.86 9.07
C MET A 37 -22.49 -5.13 8.89
N SER A 38 -21.70 -4.85 9.92
CA SER A 38 -20.28 -5.21 9.99
C SER A 38 -20.14 -6.62 10.54
N MET A 39 -19.15 -7.35 10.04
CA MET A 39 -18.85 -8.67 10.59
C MET A 39 -18.19 -8.59 11.97
N LEU A 40 -17.35 -7.58 12.20
CA LEU A 40 -16.77 -7.28 13.51
C LEU A 40 -16.88 -5.79 13.83
N ASP A 41 -17.33 -5.51 15.05
CA ASP A 41 -17.44 -4.17 15.62
C ASP A 41 -16.52 -4.05 16.83
N TYR A 42 -15.69 -3.02 16.83
CA TYR A 42 -14.80 -2.67 17.93
C TYR A 42 -15.05 -1.24 18.39
N GLU A 43 -14.77 -0.96 19.65
CA GLU A 43 -14.78 0.42 20.17
C GLU A 43 -13.37 0.85 20.53
N TYR A 44 -12.97 2.03 20.08
CA TYR A 44 -11.67 2.62 20.39
C TYR A 44 -11.81 3.96 21.11
N ASP A 45 -10.84 4.24 21.98
CA ASP A 45 -10.64 5.55 22.61
C ASP A 45 -9.69 6.40 21.76
N VAL A 46 -9.48 7.67 22.13
CA VAL A 46 -8.57 8.61 21.44
C VAL A 46 -7.16 8.02 21.23
N PHE A 47 -6.74 7.06 22.07
CA PHE A 47 -5.42 6.42 22.01
C PHE A 47 -5.35 5.16 21.14
N PHE A 48 -6.49 4.71 20.57
CA PHE A 48 -6.60 3.50 19.77
C PHE A 48 -5.91 2.30 20.44
N ASN A 49 -6.34 1.99 21.67
CA ASN A 49 -5.73 0.95 22.51
C ASN A 49 -6.01 -0.51 22.10
N ILE A 50 -6.72 -0.73 21.00
CA ILE A 50 -6.94 -2.08 20.48
C ILE A 50 -5.62 -2.55 19.86
N SER A 51 -5.19 -3.78 20.14
CA SER A 51 -4.02 -4.36 19.47
C SER A 51 -4.44 -5.01 18.15
N SER A 52 -3.57 -4.94 17.14
CA SER A 52 -3.77 -5.68 15.88
C SER A 52 -3.99 -7.17 16.15
N TYR A 53 -3.22 -7.74 17.08
CA TYR A 53 -3.30 -9.14 17.48
C TYR A 53 -4.69 -9.58 17.95
N MET A 54 -5.38 -8.75 18.76
CA MET A 54 -6.73 -9.05 19.24
C MET A 54 -7.72 -9.12 18.09
N VAL A 55 -7.70 -8.12 17.21
CA VAL A 55 -8.57 -8.06 16.02
C VAL A 55 -8.32 -9.26 15.10
N THR A 56 -7.05 -9.61 14.87
CA THR A 56 -6.71 -10.75 14.01
C THR A 56 -7.18 -12.08 14.58
N ASN A 57 -7.10 -12.27 15.91
CA ASN A 57 -7.57 -13.52 16.53
C ASN A 57 -9.09 -13.69 16.44
N GLU A 58 -9.85 -12.59 16.58
CA GLU A 58 -11.30 -12.63 16.44
C GLU A 58 -11.73 -12.82 14.98
N LEU A 59 -11.01 -12.22 14.03
CA LEU A 59 -11.19 -12.50 12.61
C LEU A 59 -10.97 -13.98 12.29
N ILE A 60 -9.87 -14.56 12.76
CA ILE A 60 -9.58 -15.98 12.58
C ILE A 60 -10.74 -16.82 13.12
N LYS A 61 -11.20 -16.55 14.35
CA LYS A 61 -12.36 -17.26 14.94
C LYS A 61 -13.64 -17.11 14.13
N ALA A 62 -13.93 -15.91 13.63
CA ALA A 62 -15.13 -15.63 12.86
C ALA A 62 -15.14 -16.34 11.49
N TYR A 63 -13.95 -16.63 10.94
CA TYR A 63 -13.79 -17.23 9.62
C TYR A 63 -13.39 -18.71 9.61
N ILE A 64 -12.90 -19.27 10.72
CA ILE A 64 -12.58 -20.72 10.86
C ILE A 64 -13.76 -21.62 10.47
N ASN A 65 -15.01 -21.15 10.64
CA ASN A 65 -16.20 -21.92 10.31
C ASN A 65 -16.65 -21.80 8.84
N LYS A 66 -15.97 -21.00 8.01
CA LYS A 66 -16.27 -20.82 6.58
C LYS A 66 -15.14 -21.45 5.74
N GLU A 67 -15.44 -22.56 5.07
CA GLU A 67 -14.51 -23.45 4.34
C GLU A 67 -13.62 -22.80 3.24
N ASN A 68 -13.79 -21.52 2.89
CA ASN A 68 -13.07 -20.85 1.80
C ASN A 68 -12.30 -19.58 2.22
N SER A 69 -11.95 -19.43 3.50
CA SER A 69 -11.62 -18.11 4.06
C SER A 69 -10.15 -17.80 4.34
N THR A 70 -9.21 -18.73 4.19
CA THR A 70 -7.84 -18.53 4.70
C THR A 70 -7.09 -17.42 3.99
N GLU A 71 -7.14 -17.37 2.65
CA GLU A 71 -6.46 -16.33 1.86
C GLU A 71 -7.08 -14.95 2.10
N TYR A 72 -8.40 -14.88 2.13
CA TYR A 72 -9.13 -13.64 2.40
C TYR A 72 -8.82 -13.09 3.81
N VAL A 73 -8.83 -13.96 4.82
CA VAL A 73 -8.48 -13.58 6.20
C VAL A 73 -7.04 -13.09 6.26
N GLN A 74 -6.11 -13.76 5.59
CA GLN A 74 -4.72 -13.31 5.51
C GLN A 74 -4.60 -11.93 4.87
N GLU A 75 -5.30 -11.66 3.76
CA GLU A 75 -5.31 -10.33 3.16
C GLU A 75 -5.84 -9.26 4.12
N LEU A 76 -6.97 -9.53 4.80
CA LEU A 76 -7.55 -8.61 5.76
C LEU A 76 -6.62 -8.38 6.96
N MET A 77 -5.93 -9.43 7.43
CA MET A 77 -4.92 -9.32 8.48
C MET A 77 -3.75 -8.43 8.06
N SER A 78 -3.25 -8.56 6.83
CA SER A 78 -2.18 -7.70 6.30
C SER A 78 -2.63 -6.23 6.23
N VAL A 79 -3.87 -5.97 5.79
CA VAL A 79 -4.44 -4.61 5.74
C VAL A 79 -4.60 -4.02 7.14
N ILE A 80 -5.12 -4.78 8.10
CA ILE A 80 -5.29 -4.33 9.48
C ILE A 80 -3.93 -4.05 10.11
N SER A 81 -2.96 -4.95 9.95
CA SER A 81 -1.59 -4.75 10.42
C SER A 81 -0.99 -3.47 9.84
N LEU A 82 -1.15 -3.23 8.54
CA LEU A 82 -0.70 -2.01 7.88
C LEU A 82 -1.37 -0.77 8.49
N PHE A 83 -2.69 -0.79 8.64
CA PHE A 83 -3.47 0.28 9.27
C PHE A 83 -2.96 0.62 10.67
N TYR A 84 -2.71 -0.39 11.52
CA TYR A 84 -2.15 -0.16 12.85
C TYR A 84 -0.78 0.50 12.82
N ASN A 85 0.06 0.17 11.84
CA ASN A 85 1.40 0.74 11.72
C ASN A 85 1.37 2.21 11.27
N CYS A 86 0.38 2.63 10.48
CA CYS A 86 0.27 4.01 9.98
C CYS A 86 -0.88 4.81 10.62
N ARG A 87 -1.50 4.31 11.69
CA ARG A 87 -2.68 4.92 12.33
C ARG A 87 -2.49 6.39 12.71
N ASN A 88 -1.27 6.76 13.12
CA ASN A 88 -0.93 8.12 13.53
C ASN A 88 -0.97 9.11 12.35
N SER A 89 -0.85 8.62 11.12
CA SER A 89 -0.95 9.40 9.89
C SER A 89 -2.38 9.52 9.37
N ILE A 90 -3.35 8.88 10.04
CA ILE A 90 -4.76 8.87 9.64
C ILE A 90 -5.54 9.79 10.58
N ASP A 91 -6.22 10.77 10.00
CA ASP A 91 -7.08 11.73 10.69
C ASP A 91 -8.33 11.05 11.27
N SER A 92 -8.15 10.39 12.41
CA SER A 92 -9.12 9.52 13.09
C SER A 92 -9.76 10.17 14.31
N ALA A 93 -9.34 11.37 14.70
CA ALA A 93 -9.84 12.05 15.90
C ALA A 93 -11.29 12.55 15.72
N ASP A 94 -11.61 13.06 14.52
CA ASP A 94 -12.87 13.76 14.23
C ASP A 94 -13.83 12.91 13.36
N VAL A 95 -13.86 11.60 13.61
CA VAL A 95 -14.69 10.65 12.87
C VAL A 95 -15.42 9.69 13.80
N ASP A 96 -16.63 9.31 13.41
CA ASP A 96 -17.49 8.43 14.19
C ASP A 96 -17.05 6.97 14.07
N TYR A 97 -16.73 6.56 12.84
CA TYR A 97 -16.31 5.20 12.53
C TYR A 97 -15.12 5.16 11.58
N ILE A 98 -14.30 4.12 11.71
CA ILE A 98 -13.34 3.69 10.70
C ILE A 98 -13.78 2.33 10.20
N VAL A 99 -14.01 2.21 8.91
CA VAL A 99 -14.55 1.01 8.27
C VAL A 99 -13.54 0.47 7.27
N ILE A 100 -13.25 -0.81 7.38
CA ILE A 100 -12.51 -1.59 6.39
C ILE A 100 -13.52 -2.52 5.70
N SER A 101 -13.57 -2.44 4.38
CA SER A 101 -14.50 -3.18 3.54
C SER A 101 -13.80 -3.97 2.44
N TYR A 102 -14.50 -4.98 1.94
CA TYR A 102 -14.09 -5.78 0.80
C TYR A 102 -15.28 -5.92 -0.15
N LEU A 103 -15.11 -5.49 -1.40
CA LEU A 103 -16.16 -5.55 -2.44
C LEU A 103 -17.50 -4.90 -1.99
N GLY A 104 -17.42 -3.88 -1.14
CA GLY A 104 -18.59 -3.15 -0.63
C GLY A 104 -19.22 -3.73 0.65
N ASP A 105 -18.80 -4.93 1.08
CA ASP A 105 -19.23 -5.53 2.35
C ASP A 105 -18.31 -5.10 3.49
N PHE A 106 -18.92 -4.75 4.63
CA PHE A 106 -18.20 -4.19 5.78
C PHE A 106 -17.66 -5.32 6.65
N GLN A 107 -16.34 -5.33 6.80
CA GLN A 107 -15.63 -6.45 7.42
C GLN A 107 -15.28 -6.11 8.86
N VAL A 108 -14.63 -4.97 9.04
CA VAL A 108 -14.23 -4.48 10.36
C VAL A 108 -14.65 -3.03 10.49
N ARG A 109 -15.29 -2.70 11.61
CA ARG A 109 -15.66 -1.34 11.97
C ARG A 109 -15.12 -1.01 13.35
N PHE A 110 -14.42 0.12 13.43
CA PHE A 110 -13.96 0.71 14.68
C PHE A 110 -14.84 1.92 14.98
N LYS A 111 -15.54 1.90 16.10
CA LYS A 111 -16.39 2.98 16.61
C LYS A 111 -15.60 3.84 17.58
N ASN A 112 -15.59 5.15 17.35
CA ASN A 112 -14.96 6.10 18.24
C ASN A 112 -15.84 6.31 19.48
N LYS A 113 -15.29 6.05 20.67
CA LYS A 113 -16.02 6.28 21.92
C LYS A 113 -16.38 7.75 22.12
N SER A 114 -15.50 8.68 21.74
CA SER A 114 -15.73 10.12 21.86
C SER A 114 -16.87 10.63 20.98
N ALA A 115 -17.18 9.91 19.89
CA ALA A 115 -18.30 10.23 19.00
C ALA A 115 -19.66 9.77 19.54
N THR A 116 -19.70 8.99 20.63
CA THR A 116 -20.95 8.45 21.19
C THR A 116 -21.83 9.55 21.78
N ASP A 117 -21.21 10.55 22.43
CA ASP A 117 -21.93 11.66 23.07
C ASP A 117 -22.26 12.79 22.08
N LYS A 118 -21.40 13.00 21.07
CA LYS A 118 -21.58 13.97 19.99
C LYS A 118 -21.04 13.39 18.68
N PRO A 119 -21.92 12.93 17.76
CA PRO A 119 -21.49 12.40 16.49
C PRO A 119 -20.96 13.53 15.58
N TYR A 120 -19.85 13.27 14.91
CA TYR A 120 -19.23 14.14 13.91
C TYR A 120 -19.94 14.07 12.56
N GLY A 121 -20.72 13.01 12.31
CA GLY A 121 -21.48 12.79 11.08
C GLY A 121 -20.62 12.32 9.90
N LYS A 122 -19.35 11.97 10.15
CA LYS A 122 -18.40 11.48 9.14
C LYS A 122 -17.72 10.21 9.62
N SER A 123 -17.52 9.28 8.71
CA SER A 123 -16.76 8.04 8.92
C SER A 123 -15.65 7.90 7.89
N LEU A 124 -14.55 7.28 8.26
CA LEU A 124 -13.50 6.86 7.32
C LEU A 124 -13.83 5.51 6.73
N TYR A 125 -13.69 5.40 5.42
CA TYR A 125 -13.95 4.19 4.66
C TYR A 125 -12.71 3.81 3.87
N LEU A 126 -12.29 2.56 4.01
CA LEU A 126 -11.25 1.94 3.22
C LEU A 126 -11.81 0.71 2.52
N ASP A 127 -11.58 0.63 1.21
CA ASP A 127 -11.82 -0.56 0.43
C ASP A 127 -10.51 -1.28 0.12
N MET A 128 -10.46 -2.57 0.43
CA MET A 128 -9.28 -3.41 0.21
C MET A 128 -8.92 -3.53 -1.28
N GLN A 129 -9.89 -3.48 -2.20
CA GLN A 129 -9.58 -3.54 -3.63
C GLN A 129 -8.90 -2.26 -4.10
N SER A 130 -9.38 -1.11 -3.62
CA SER A 130 -8.73 0.18 -3.84
C SER A 130 -7.26 0.19 -3.38
N LEU A 131 -6.97 -0.42 -2.22
CA LEU A 131 -5.59 -0.62 -1.75
C LEU A 131 -4.78 -1.55 -2.66
N ARG A 132 -5.36 -2.68 -3.09
CA ARG A 132 -4.67 -3.61 -4.00
C ARG A 132 -4.28 -2.91 -5.30
N ILE A 133 -5.18 -2.15 -5.89
CA ILE A 133 -4.94 -1.39 -7.13
C ILE A 133 -3.81 -0.38 -6.92
N ALA A 134 -3.86 0.41 -5.84
CA ALA A 134 -2.83 1.40 -5.53
C ALA A 134 -1.44 0.76 -5.36
N LEU A 135 -1.36 -0.41 -4.73
CA LEU A 135 -0.08 -1.14 -4.59
C LEU A 135 0.42 -1.69 -5.93
N ILE A 136 -0.47 -2.19 -6.80
CA ILE A 136 -0.08 -2.64 -8.14
C ILE A 136 0.44 -1.48 -8.99
N ASP A 137 -0.20 -0.32 -8.91
CA ASP A 137 0.22 0.89 -9.63
C ASP A 137 1.61 1.32 -9.16
N GLU A 138 1.83 1.38 -7.84
CA GLU A 138 3.13 1.75 -7.29
C GLU A 138 4.22 0.74 -7.69
N TYR A 139 3.94 -0.56 -7.61
CA TYR A 139 4.86 -1.60 -8.07
C TYR A 139 5.24 -1.42 -9.55
N THR A 140 4.25 -1.12 -10.39
CA THR A 140 4.44 -0.91 -11.83
C THR A 140 5.29 0.34 -12.08
N ILE A 141 5.04 1.43 -11.35
CA ILE A 141 5.84 2.67 -11.42
C ILE A 141 7.29 2.41 -11.01
N GLN A 142 7.53 1.63 -9.95
CA GLN A 142 8.88 1.30 -9.50
C GLN A 142 9.65 0.48 -10.55
N ILE A 143 9.02 -0.53 -11.15
CA ILE A 143 9.61 -1.29 -12.26
C ILE A 143 9.94 -0.36 -13.42
N TRP A 144 8.98 0.49 -13.81
CA TRP A 144 9.16 1.39 -14.94
C TRP A 144 10.29 2.38 -14.69
N ARG A 145 10.37 2.98 -13.49
CA ARG A 145 11.48 3.85 -13.07
C ARG A 145 12.82 3.14 -13.13
N ARG A 146 12.89 1.89 -12.64
CA ARG A 146 14.12 1.09 -12.69
C ARG A 146 14.56 0.86 -14.13
N ASN A 147 13.66 0.41 -14.99
CA ASN A 147 13.95 0.14 -16.40
C ASN A 147 14.33 1.43 -17.15
N TYR A 148 13.62 2.53 -16.89
CA TYR A 148 13.93 3.83 -17.47
C TYR A 148 15.29 4.36 -17.01
N MET A 149 15.67 4.19 -15.74
CA MET A 149 17.00 4.56 -15.24
C MET A 149 18.10 3.75 -15.93
N VAL A 150 17.93 2.43 -16.05
CA VAL A 150 18.87 1.57 -16.77
C VAL A 150 19.01 2.01 -18.22
N PHE A 151 17.89 2.25 -18.91
CA PHE A 151 17.89 2.73 -20.29
C PHE A 151 18.58 4.10 -20.41
N ARG A 152 18.22 5.08 -19.58
CA ARG A 152 18.82 6.42 -19.56
C ARG A 152 20.33 6.36 -19.29
N ASN A 153 20.77 5.50 -18.38
CA ASN A 153 22.19 5.33 -18.08
C ASN A 153 22.92 4.65 -19.25
N GLY A 154 22.32 3.65 -19.90
CA GLY A 154 22.85 3.05 -21.12
C GLY A 154 23.01 4.06 -22.25
N VAL A 155 21.98 4.89 -22.50
CA VAL A 155 22.04 5.97 -23.49
C VAL A 155 23.14 6.99 -23.14
N LYS A 156 23.28 7.38 -21.87
CA LYS A 156 24.37 8.27 -21.43
C LYS A 156 25.75 7.65 -21.65
N MET A 157 25.93 6.36 -21.38
CA MET A 157 27.22 5.70 -21.60
C MET A 157 27.58 5.63 -23.08
N ILE A 158 26.61 5.26 -23.94
CA ILE A 158 26.82 5.21 -25.39
C ILE A 158 27.10 6.62 -25.94
N GLY A 159 26.30 7.61 -25.55
CA GLY A 159 26.51 9.00 -25.97
C GLY A 159 27.86 9.57 -25.49
N GLY A 160 28.24 9.29 -24.24
CA GLY A 160 29.55 9.65 -23.69
C GLY A 160 30.70 8.99 -24.44
N TYR A 161 30.56 7.72 -24.81
CA TYR A 161 31.54 7.01 -25.65
C TYR A 161 31.73 7.68 -27.01
N PHE A 162 30.63 8.03 -27.70
CA PHE A 162 30.72 8.73 -29.00
C PHE A 162 31.34 10.13 -28.88
N ALA A 163 30.97 10.90 -27.85
CA ALA A 163 31.55 12.21 -27.61
C ALA A 163 33.05 12.13 -27.30
N LEU A 164 33.45 11.18 -26.45
CA LEU A 164 34.86 10.94 -26.10
C LEU A 164 35.66 10.50 -27.33
N LYS A 165 35.12 9.57 -28.14
CA LYS A 165 35.72 9.16 -29.41
C LYS A 165 35.91 10.34 -30.35
N TYR A 166 34.88 11.17 -30.54
CA TYR A 166 34.97 12.36 -31.41
C TYR A 166 36.03 13.36 -30.93
N VAL A 167 36.11 13.61 -29.62
CA VAL A 167 37.13 14.50 -29.04
C VAL A 167 38.54 13.93 -29.25
N LEU A 168 38.74 12.63 -29.04
CA LEU A 168 40.04 11.99 -29.22
C LEU A 168 40.47 11.93 -30.69
N ASP A 169 39.54 11.64 -31.59
CA ASP A 169 39.76 11.70 -33.04
C ASP A 169 40.13 13.13 -33.48
N TYR A 170 39.51 14.16 -32.89
CA TYR A 170 39.84 15.57 -33.13
C TYR A 170 41.26 15.94 -32.67
N PHE A 171 41.74 15.35 -31.56
CA PHE A 171 43.11 15.53 -31.07
C PHE A 171 44.14 14.64 -31.79
N GLY A 172 43.73 13.86 -32.81
CA GLY A 172 44.63 13.02 -33.60
C GLY A 172 45.15 11.78 -32.87
N ILE A 173 44.50 11.39 -31.76
CA ILE A 173 44.85 10.19 -30.98
C ILE A 173 44.07 9.01 -31.57
N ASN A 174 44.66 8.32 -32.55
CA ASN A 174 44.03 7.14 -33.16
C ASN A 174 43.97 5.96 -32.17
N TYR A 175 42.76 5.61 -31.75
CA TYR A 175 42.46 4.42 -30.96
C TYR A 175 42.56 3.14 -31.81
N TYR A 176 43.78 2.69 -32.09
CA TYR A 176 43.98 1.29 -32.48
C TYR A 176 43.88 0.43 -31.20
N ASN A 177 42.79 -0.35 -31.13
CA ASN A 177 42.51 -1.43 -30.17
C ASN A 177 42.06 -1.04 -28.75
N TRP A 178 40.76 -0.80 -28.59
CA TRP A 178 40.04 -0.99 -27.32
C TRP A 178 39.03 -2.16 -27.36
N SER A 179 39.05 -2.97 -28.42
CA SER A 179 38.26 -4.21 -28.51
C SER A 179 38.73 -5.32 -27.56
N GLY A 180 39.86 -5.15 -26.86
CA GLY A 180 40.39 -6.10 -25.89
C GLY A 180 39.95 -5.90 -24.44
N LEU A 181 39.23 -4.82 -24.11
CA LEU A 181 38.92 -4.43 -22.72
C LEU A 181 37.45 -4.62 -22.30
N ILE A 182 36.56 -4.95 -23.26
CA ILE A 182 35.12 -5.19 -23.00
C ILE A 182 34.80 -6.70 -23.10
N GLY A 183 35.83 -7.54 -23.19
CA GLY A 183 35.73 -8.99 -23.36
C GLY A 183 36.47 -9.81 -22.30
N MET A 184 36.55 -9.33 -21.06
CA MET A 184 36.89 -10.13 -19.86
C MET A 184 36.01 -9.71 -18.68
#